data_AF-I4E5V2-F1
#
_entry.id   AF-I4E5V2-F1
#
_cell.length_a   1.000
_cell.length_b   1.000
_cell.length_c   1.000
_cell.angle_alpha   90.00
_cell.angle_beta   90.00
_cell.angle_gamma   90.00
#
_symmetry.space_group_name_H-M   'P 1'
#
loop_
_entity.id
_entity.type
_entity.pdbx_description
1 polymer ?
#
loop_
_entity_poly.entity_id
_entity_poly.type
_entity_poly.pdbx_seq_one_letter_code
_entity_poly.pdbx_strand_id
1 'polypeptide(L)' 'MRIGNDLFVKRVQRIPGKLLVTSENPRYAPFEIDLSNTQDDIAIIGRVEWYGRSID' A
#
# COMPACT_ATOMS: atom_id res chain seq x y z
N MET A 1 -2.24 -4.41 0.25
CA MET A 1 -1.51 -4.33 1.53
C MET A 1 -2.51 -4.17 2.66
N ARG A 2 -2.23 -4.76 3.82
CA ARG A 2 -3.03 -4.59 5.03
C ARG A 2 -2.30 -3.65 5.99
N ILE A 3 -3.02 -2.74 6.62
CA ILE A 3 -2.54 -1.87 7.71
C ILE A 3 -3.59 -1.96 8.82
N GLY A 4 -3.25 -2.55 9.96
CA GLY A 4 -4.23 -2.92 10.98
C GLY A 4 -5.31 -3.83 10.40
N ASN A 5 -6.57 -3.44 10.53
CA ASN A 5 -7.71 -4.22 10.03
C ASN A 5 -8.13 -3.85 8.59
N ASP A 6 -7.49 -2.84 7.99
CA ASP A 6 -7.90 -2.30 6.70
C ASP A 6 -7.06 -2.88 5.55
N LEU A 7 -7.72 -3.13 4.42
CA LEU A 7 -7.09 -3.63 3.20
C LEU A 7 -7.06 -2.55 2.11
N PHE A 8 -5.88 -2.26 1.60
CA PHE A 8 -5.64 -1.23 0.59
C PHE A 8 -5.01 -1.80 -0.68
N VAL A 9 -5.41 -1.27 -1.83
CA VAL A 9 -4.64 -1.34 -3.08
C VAL A 9 -3.91 -0.01 -3.26
N LYS A 10 -2.58 -0.09 -3.30
CA LYS A 10 -1.65 1.05 -3.47
C LYS A 10 -0.43 0.59 -4.25
N ARG A 11 0.26 1.53 -4.90
CA ARG A 11 1.64 1.30 -5.34
C ARG A 11 2.54 1.35 -4.12
N VAL A 12 3.41 0.35 -3.99
CA VAL A 12 4.34 0.23 -2.87
C VAL A 12 5.74 0.05 -3.44
N GLN A 13 6.67 0.90 -3.01
CA GLN A 13 8.08 0.81 -3.34
C GLN A 13 8.88 0.58 -2.07
N ARG A 14 9.73 -0.44 -2.08
CA ARG A 14 10.69 -0.64 -0.98
C ARG A 14 11.88 0.28 -1.18
N ILE A 15 12.20 1.04 -0.15
CA ILE A 15 13.39 1.89 -0.05
C ILE A 15 14.17 1.47 1.21
N PRO A 16 15.43 1.89 1.39
CA PRO A 16 16.20 1.53 2.58
C PRO A 16 15.45 1.86 3.88
N GLY A 17 15.16 0.85 4.70
CA GLY A 17 14.47 0.99 5.99
C GLY A 17 12.98 1.30 5.94
N LYS A 18 12.38 1.54 4.77
CA LYS A 18 10.99 2.01 4.66
C LYS A 18 10.24 1.46 3.46
N LEU A 19 8.92 1.62 3.47
CA LEU A 19 8.09 1.52 2.28
C LEU A 19 7.56 2.91 1.90
N LEU A 20 7.71 3.29 0.64
CA LEU A 20 7.01 4.42 0.06
C LEU A 20 5.68 3.93 -0.54
N VAL A 21 4.57 4.52 -0.09
CA VAL A 21 3.22 4.20 -0.54
C VAL A 21 2.67 5.36 -1.35
N THR A 22 2.26 5.08 -2.58
CA THR A 22 1.72 6.08 -3.51
C THR A 22 0.34 5.68 -4.03
N SER A 23 -0.46 6.71 -4.33
CA SER A 23 -1.76 6.57 -4.97
C SER A 23 -1.65 6.98 -6.44
N GLU A 24 -2.43 6.32 -7.30
CA GLU A 24 -2.61 6.80 -8.68
C GLU A 24 -3.45 8.05 -8.78
N ASN A 25 -4.28 8.30 -7.77
CA ASN A 25 -5.05 9.53 -7.69
C ASN A 25 -4.14 10.65 -7.17
N PRO A 26 -3.80 11.67 -7.99
CA PRO A 26 -2.84 12.71 -7.62
C PRO A 26 -3.29 13.58 -6.44
N ARG A 27 -4.58 13.52 -6.06
CA ARG A 27 -5.10 14.27 -4.90
C ARG A 27 -4.60 13.73 -3.56
N TYR A 28 -4.02 12.53 -3.53
CA TYR A 28 -3.54 11.90 -2.31
C TYR A 28 -2.01 11.95 -2.28
N ALA A 29 -1.47 12.61 -1.25
CA ALA A 29 -0.04 12.66 -1.04
C ALA A 29 0.54 11.25 -0.75
N PRO A 30 1.76 10.95 -1.25
CA PRO A 30 2.53 9.80 -0.81
C PRO A 30 2.81 9.82 0.70
N PHE A 31 3.01 8.64 1.28
CA PHE A 31 3.45 8.51 2.67
C PHE A 31 4.44 7.37 2.83
N GLU A 32 5.21 7.41 3.91
CA GLU A 32 6.22 6.40 4.23
C GLU A 32 5.77 5.55 5.43
N ILE A 33 6.14 4.27 5.39
CA ILE A 33 6.04 3.35 6.53
C ILE A 33 7.45 3.00 6.95
N ASP A 34 7.77 3.22 8.22
CA ASP A 34 9.03 2.80 8.81
C ASP A 34 8.99 1.30 9.15
N LEU A 35 9.88 0.53 8.54
CA LEU A 35 9.94 -0.93 8.75
C LEU A 35 10.66 -1.32 10.05
N SER A 36 11.31 -0.37 10.73
CA SER A 36 11.88 -0.59 12.06
C SER A 36 10.82 -0.48 13.16
N ASN A 37 9.67 0.15 12.87
CA ASN A 37 8.56 0.26 13.82
C ASN A 37 7.69 -1.01 13.78
N THR A 38 7.80 -1.86 14.79
CA THR A 38 7.04 -3.11 14.89
C THR A 38 5.61 -2.93 15.41
N GLN A 39 5.22 -1.71 15.82
CA GLN A 39 3.84 -1.44 16.26
C GLN A 39 2.86 -1.35 15.09
N ASP A 40 3.36 -1.04 13.89
CA ASP A 40 2.54 -0.94 12.71
C ASP A 40 2.26 -2.35 12.16
N ASP A 41 1.09 -2.88 12.48
CA ASP A 41 0.63 -4.19 11.99
C ASP A 41 0.37 -4.14 10.48
N ILE A 42 1.43 -4.37 9.71
CA ILE A 42 1.45 -4.19 8.25
C ILE A 42 1.85 -5.49 7.56
N ALA A 43 1.12 -5.82 6.49
CA ALA A 43 1.44 -6.97 5.66
C ALA A 43 1.21 -6.70 4.16
N ILE A 44 2.14 -7.19 3.34
CA ILE A 44 1.93 -7.30 1.89
C ILE A 44 1.23 -8.64 1.62
N ILE A 45 -0.07 -8.59 1.38
CA ILE A 45 -0.92 -9.78 1.17
C ILE A 45 -0.68 -10.43 -0.20
N GLY A 46 -0.34 -9.63 -1.22
CA GLY A 46 -0.13 -10.12 -2.58
C GLY A 46 0.10 -8.98 -3.58
N ARG A 47 0.26 -9.36 -4.86
CA ARG A 47 0.41 -8.45 -6.00
C ARG A 47 -0.89 -8.41 -6.80
N VAL A 48 -1.24 -7.22 -7.30
CA VAL A 48 -2.35 -7.07 -8.23
C VAL A 48 -1.85 -7.41 -9.63
N GLU A 49 -2.43 -8.43 -10.24
CA GLU A 49 -2.11 -8.87 -11.62
C GLU A 49 -3.15 -8.40 -12.64
N TRP A 50 -4.40 -8.19 -12.21
CA TRP A 50 -5.48 -7.80 -13.11
C TRP A 50 -6.46 -6.84 -12.44
N TYR A 51 -7.19 -6.10 -13.28
CA TYR A 51 -8.35 -5.30 -12.91
C TYR A 51 -9.49 -5.63 -13.87
N GLY A 52 -10.70 -5.76 -13.32
CA GLY A 52 -11.93 -5.94 -14.09
C GLY A 52 -13.03 -5.04 -13.53
N ARG A 53 -13.90 -4.54 -14.41
CA ARG A 53 -15.04 -3.69 -14.06
C ARG A 53 -16.27 -4.16 -14.83
N SER A 54 -17.37 -4.41 -14.12
CA SER A 54 -18.70 -4.47 -14.77
C SER A 54 -19.25 -3.05 -14.86
N ILE A 55 -19.83 -2.72 -16.00
CA ILE A 55 -20.55 -1.47 -16.22
C ILE A 55 -21.92 -1.90 -16.73
N ASP A 56 -22.94 -1.73 -15.90
CA ASP A 56 -24.34 -1.91 -16.27
C ASP A 56 -24.91 -0.59 -16.85
#